data_AF-A0AAV4VPM7-F1
#
_entry.id   AF-A0AAV4VPM7-F1
#
_cell.length_a   1.000
_cell.length_b   1.000
_cell.length_c   1.000
_cell.angle_alpha   90.00
_cell.angle_beta   90.00
_cell.angle_gamma   90.00
#
_symmetry.space_group_name_H-M   'P 1'
#
loop_
_entity.id
_entity.type
_entity.pdbx_description
1 polymer ?
#
loop_
_entity_poly.entity_id
_entity_poly.type
_entity_poly.pdbx_seq_one_letter_code
_entity_poly.pdbx_strand_id
1 'polypeptide(L)'
;MLLSITISIAIISFINEADGNIPIPAITPELCNSTEYYDSICMRCKRCGRDANQTGLQHRANDGSCACKSQYFMKTKNGPYNITCALCPKGKVLSSDGNNCLECAESNPFNETISYCESCVNGTFVEDGKYVLCTPCQEEILSTSATLSVCPNKNAADHLSCSESNMIYSGGHCVPSSVLNDPSLFNIKFENGESVSSAFLKKYFKAALSNCEEGDLVACQLLANMCTLLLYKSIETNACAEFRRVSKKYLIECPKKRLWLYYINEEGEWHTEKDLYMDNVPNVFTPSISLETSKIQLIAMKYSLNGTFLGLTKINSNDLHLCQESDVEEDIPFIIGTRVERICIRSLQYLWQSSELVFFDLYLISNQNKTELYPIPVLIRNIVVNGELVNMEKDMSKWRLVRRFFLADYISGIEEETNLHHKHNQPVAKVFRYASEVSLKIVFKSEGNPGTIYPPLLIISYAEATPDDYMKNKKVTVKFSVSYEMNQESVKKSIKIAVSILSIFAFAWSVLQTYSWFRRSGKHAADLVRWGVRN
;
A
#
# COMPACT_ATOMS: atom_id res chain seq x y z
N MET A 1 -37.88 -38.45 -9.92
CA MET A 1 -37.75 -37.61 -8.72
C MET A 1 -36.34 -37.59 -8.10
N LEU A 2 -35.42 -38.50 -8.44
CA LEU A 2 -34.01 -38.45 -8.00
C LEU A 2 -33.07 -37.62 -8.91
N LEU A 3 -33.51 -37.21 -10.11
CA LEU A 3 -32.65 -36.49 -11.07
C LEU A 3 -32.66 -34.95 -10.93
N SER A 4 -33.64 -34.38 -10.20
CA SER A 4 -33.73 -32.92 -9.98
C SER A 4 -32.99 -32.44 -8.72
N ILE A 5 -32.61 -33.36 -7.82
CA ILE A 5 -31.94 -33.01 -6.57
C ILE A 5 -30.42 -32.90 -6.77
N THR A 6 -29.85 -33.66 -7.72
CA THR A 6 -28.41 -33.61 -8.03
C THR A 6 -27.99 -32.37 -8.82
N ILE A 7 -28.87 -31.85 -9.68
CA ILE A 7 -28.60 -30.61 -10.45
C ILE A 7 -28.67 -29.37 -9.54
N SER A 8 -29.53 -29.38 -8.53
CA SER A 8 -29.64 -28.27 -7.57
C SER A 8 -28.42 -28.21 -6.63
N ILE A 9 -27.82 -29.35 -6.27
CA ILE A 9 -26.60 -29.39 -5.43
C ILE A 9 -25.35 -29.03 -6.24
N ALA A 10 -25.31 -29.34 -7.54
CA ALA A 10 -24.21 -28.95 -8.42
C ALA A 10 -24.22 -27.45 -8.80
N ILE A 11 -25.40 -26.80 -8.87
CA ILE A 11 -25.51 -25.36 -9.18
C ILE A 11 -25.36 -24.47 -7.92
N ILE A 12 -25.67 -24.99 -6.72
CA ILE A 12 -25.40 -24.26 -5.46
C ILE A 12 -23.90 -24.30 -5.07
N SER A 13 -23.09 -25.14 -5.74
CA SER A 13 -21.65 -25.23 -5.48
C SER A 13 -20.79 -24.20 -6.24
N PHE A 14 -21.39 -23.28 -7.02
CA PHE A 14 -20.64 -22.29 -7.81
C PHE A 14 -21.06 -20.82 -7.64
N ILE A 15 -21.92 -20.51 -6.66
CA ILE A 15 -22.16 -19.13 -6.21
C ILE A 15 -22.22 -19.13 -4.68
N ASN A 16 -21.15 -19.56 -4.03
CA ASN A 16 -20.73 -18.85 -2.83
C ASN A 16 -19.78 -17.78 -3.34
N GLU A 17 -20.33 -16.61 -3.70
CA GLU A 17 -19.55 -15.38 -3.64
C GLU A 17 -19.10 -15.28 -2.18
N ALA A 18 -17.87 -15.70 -1.94
CA ALA A 18 -17.21 -15.51 -0.66
C ALA A 18 -17.09 -14.01 -0.45
N ASP A 19 -18.06 -13.44 0.25
CA ASP A 19 -18.00 -12.08 0.75
C ASP A 19 -16.80 -11.94 1.69
N GLY A 20 -15.86 -11.06 1.33
CA GLY A 20 -14.83 -10.55 2.23
C GLY A 20 -13.40 -10.68 1.72
N ASN A 21 -12.44 -10.56 2.64
CA ASN A 21 -11.01 -10.54 2.33
C ASN A 21 -10.50 -11.94 1.99
N ILE A 22 -10.39 -12.25 0.71
CA ILE A 22 -9.92 -13.57 0.24
C ILE A 22 -8.38 -13.53 0.13
N PRO A 23 -7.67 -14.62 0.50
CA PRO A 23 -6.28 -14.79 0.13
C PRO A 23 -6.09 -14.58 -1.39
N ILE A 24 -5.10 -13.79 -1.75
CA ILE A 24 -4.78 -13.48 -3.15
C ILE A 24 -3.44 -14.12 -3.53
N PRO A 25 -3.27 -14.53 -4.80
CA PRO A 25 -1.99 -15.02 -5.27
C PRO A 25 -0.87 -13.98 -5.09
N ALA A 26 0.28 -14.41 -4.59
CA ALA A 26 1.50 -13.63 -4.48
C ALA A 26 2.18 -13.53 -5.85
N ILE A 27 1.52 -12.87 -6.80
CA ILE A 27 2.11 -12.57 -8.10
C ILE A 27 2.97 -11.31 -7.92
N THR A 28 4.26 -11.44 -8.22
CA THR A 28 5.23 -10.34 -8.22
C THR A 28 5.55 -9.91 -9.66
N PRO A 29 6.03 -8.68 -9.89
CA PRO A 29 6.35 -8.19 -11.23
C PRO A 29 7.34 -9.07 -12.00
N GLU A 30 8.27 -9.72 -11.30
CA GLU A 30 9.31 -10.58 -11.86
C GLU A 30 8.74 -11.85 -12.50
N LEU A 31 7.54 -12.27 -12.08
CA LEU A 31 6.83 -13.42 -12.66
C LEU A 31 6.10 -13.08 -13.96
N CYS A 32 5.93 -11.80 -14.29
CA CYS A 32 5.29 -11.40 -15.54
C CYS A 32 6.26 -11.57 -16.71
N ASN A 33 5.76 -12.07 -17.84
CA ASN A 33 6.55 -12.30 -19.04
C ASN A 33 7.01 -10.98 -19.70
N SER A 34 7.95 -11.05 -20.65
CA SER A 34 8.46 -9.88 -21.38
C SER A 34 7.41 -9.13 -22.23
N THR A 35 6.22 -9.71 -22.42
CA THR A 35 5.07 -9.10 -23.11
C THR A 35 3.97 -8.66 -22.15
N GLU A 36 4.19 -8.78 -20.84
CA GLU A 36 3.19 -8.53 -19.81
C GLU A 36 3.68 -7.52 -18.78
N TYR A 37 2.84 -6.53 -18.48
CA TYR A 37 3.06 -5.59 -17.38
C TYR A 37 2.35 -6.08 -16.11
N TYR A 38 2.80 -5.57 -14.97
CA TYR A 38 2.18 -5.88 -13.68
C TYR A 38 1.06 -4.87 -13.38
N ASP A 39 -0.17 -5.36 -13.27
CA ASP A 39 -1.32 -4.59 -12.81
C ASP A 39 -1.32 -4.57 -11.27
N SER A 40 -0.84 -3.47 -10.68
CA SER A 40 -0.74 -3.32 -9.23
C SER A 40 -2.10 -3.18 -8.53
N ILE A 41 -3.13 -2.72 -9.25
CA ILE A 41 -4.49 -2.62 -8.70
C ILE A 41 -5.04 -4.02 -8.47
N CYS A 42 -4.87 -4.90 -9.46
CA CYS A 42 -5.48 -6.24 -9.45
C CYS A 42 -4.51 -7.36 -9.06
N MET A 43 -3.23 -7.03 -8.85
CA MET A 43 -2.14 -7.95 -8.51
C MET A 43 -2.02 -9.13 -9.47
N ARG A 44 -1.94 -8.84 -10.77
CA ARG A 44 -1.80 -9.84 -11.83
C ARG A 44 -0.99 -9.34 -13.01
N CYS A 45 -0.47 -10.26 -13.80
CA CYS A 45 0.15 -9.94 -15.08
C CYS A 45 -0.92 -9.70 -16.15
N LYS A 46 -0.78 -8.61 -16.90
CA LYS A 46 -1.63 -8.27 -18.05
C LYS A 46 -0.75 -8.06 -19.28
N ARG A 47 -1.23 -8.49 -20.45
CA ARG A 47 -0.51 -8.30 -21.71
C ARG A 47 -0.49 -6.83 -22.12
N CYS A 48 0.64 -6.40 -22.67
CA CYS A 48 0.72 -5.14 -23.41
C CYS A 48 -0.07 -5.25 -24.72
N GLY A 49 -0.78 -4.18 -25.08
CA GLY A 49 -1.70 -4.16 -26.22
C GLY A 49 -3.14 -4.52 -25.83
N ARG A 50 -4.09 -3.63 -26.16
CA ARG A 50 -5.52 -3.83 -25.83
C ARG A 50 -6.19 -4.97 -26.59
N ASP A 51 -5.67 -5.30 -27.78
CA ASP A 51 -6.23 -6.29 -28.68
C ASP A 51 -5.12 -7.13 -29.35
N ALA A 52 -5.52 -8.15 -30.11
CA ALA A 52 -4.61 -9.03 -30.82
C ALA A 52 -3.71 -8.28 -31.83
N ASN A 53 -4.20 -7.19 -32.42
CA ASN A 53 -3.45 -6.40 -33.40
C ASN A 53 -2.33 -5.58 -32.76
N GLN A 54 -2.53 -5.13 -31.52
CA GLN A 54 -1.55 -4.34 -30.78
C GLN A 54 -0.59 -5.20 -29.95
N THR A 55 -1.04 -6.37 -29.47
CA THR A 55 -0.22 -7.28 -28.64
C THR A 55 1.08 -7.67 -29.34
N GLY A 56 1.02 -7.90 -30.66
CA GLY A 56 2.20 -8.25 -31.46
C GLY A 56 3.23 -7.13 -31.59
N LEU A 57 2.85 -5.88 -31.36
CA LEU A 57 3.65 -4.68 -31.62
C LEU A 57 4.31 -4.11 -30.37
N GLN A 58 3.99 -4.66 -29.20
CA GLN A 58 4.36 -4.11 -27.90
C GLN A 58 5.17 -5.11 -27.08
N HIS A 59 6.00 -4.59 -26.17
CA HIS A 59 6.69 -5.37 -25.15
C HIS A 59 6.72 -4.60 -23.83
N ARG A 60 7.12 -5.28 -22.76
CA ARG A 60 7.39 -4.65 -21.47
C ARG A 60 8.76 -3.97 -21.52
N ALA A 61 8.80 -2.69 -21.16
CA ALA A 61 10.03 -1.91 -20.98
C ALA A 61 10.71 -2.22 -19.64
N ASN A 62 11.95 -1.76 -19.47
CA ASN A 62 12.74 -2.04 -18.26
C ASN A 62 12.16 -1.43 -16.99
N ASP A 63 11.41 -0.33 -17.11
CA ASP A 63 10.67 0.32 -16.03
C ASP A 63 9.32 -0.37 -15.72
N GLY A 64 9.00 -1.45 -16.42
CA GLY A 64 7.77 -2.22 -16.26
C GLY A 64 6.57 -1.69 -17.07
N SER A 65 6.72 -0.58 -17.80
CA SER A 65 5.68 -0.02 -18.67
C SER A 65 5.53 -0.82 -19.97
N CYS A 66 4.50 -0.53 -20.77
CA CYS A 66 4.43 -1.02 -22.15
C CYS A 66 5.17 -0.06 -23.08
N ALA A 67 5.91 -0.60 -24.04
CA ALA A 67 6.61 0.14 -25.09
C ALA A 67 6.42 -0.55 -26.46
N CYS A 68 6.55 0.24 -27.52
CA CYS A 68 6.52 -0.30 -28.89
C CYS A 68 7.81 -1.07 -29.18
N LYS A 69 7.69 -2.21 -29.88
CA LYS A 69 8.85 -2.97 -30.38
C LYS A 69 9.61 -2.15 -31.41
N SER A 70 10.87 -2.52 -31.64
CA SER A 70 11.72 -1.94 -32.70
C SER A 70 10.97 -1.84 -34.03
N GLN A 71 11.14 -0.71 -34.74
CA GLN A 71 10.45 -0.33 -35.99
C GLN A 71 9.01 0.21 -35.84
N TYR A 72 8.42 0.13 -34.64
CA TYR A 72 7.12 0.73 -34.36
C TYR A 72 7.28 1.96 -33.47
N PHE A 73 6.58 3.04 -33.82
CA PHE A 73 6.55 4.25 -33.02
C PHE A 73 5.26 4.31 -32.19
N MET A 74 5.33 5.04 -31.07
CA MET A 74 4.17 5.26 -30.22
C MET A 74 3.24 6.30 -30.87
N LYS A 75 2.11 5.83 -31.40
CA LYS A 75 1.11 6.68 -32.06
C LYS A 75 0.26 7.45 -31.05
N THR A 76 -0.15 6.78 -29.96
CA THR A 76 -0.89 7.42 -28.86
C THR A 76 -0.41 6.87 -27.52
N LYS A 77 -0.40 7.73 -26.50
CA LYS A 77 -0.04 7.38 -25.12
C LYS A 77 -1.13 7.86 -24.17
N ASN A 78 -1.87 6.93 -23.59
CA ASN A 78 -2.92 7.21 -22.60
C ASN A 78 -2.56 6.48 -21.31
N GLY A 79 -1.41 6.86 -20.74
CA GLY A 79 -0.80 6.24 -19.57
C GLY A 79 0.35 5.27 -19.88
N PRO A 80 0.93 4.61 -18.86
CA PRO A 80 2.15 3.82 -18.99
C PRO A 80 1.94 2.44 -19.61
N TYR A 81 0.74 1.89 -19.55
CA TYR A 81 0.43 0.54 -20.06
C TYR A 81 -0.46 0.55 -21.30
N ASN A 82 -1.02 1.71 -21.61
CA ASN A 82 -2.06 1.87 -22.60
C ASN A 82 -1.56 2.79 -23.72
N ILE A 83 -0.86 2.14 -24.65
CA ILE A 83 -0.27 2.78 -25.82
C ILE A 83 -0.78 2.11 -27.09
N THR A 84 -0.74 2.84 -28.19
CA THR A 84 -0.91 2.25 -29.53
C THR A 84 0.35 2.45 -30.34
N CYS A 85 0.74 1.38 -31.03
CA CYS A 85 1.94 1.35 -31.85
C CYS A 85 1.56 1.24 -33.32
N ALA A 86 2.30 1.94 -34.17
CA ALA A 86 2.15 1.90 -35.61
C ALA A 86 3.53 1.78 -36.26
N LEU A 87 3.57 1.15 -37.44
CA LEU A 87 4.81 1.05 -38.22
C LEU A 87 5.16 2.42 -38.80
N CYS A 88 6.44 2.78 -38.81
CA CYS A 88 6.85 3.99 -39.52
C CYS A 88 6.52 3.90 -41.02
N PRO A 89 6.05 5.00 -41.64
CA PRO A 89 5.85 5.06 -43.08
C PRO A 89 7.14 4.72 -43.83
N LYS A 90 7.02 4.19 -45.07
CA LYS A 90 8.17 3.87 -45.92
C LYS A 90 9.09 5.09 -46.09
N GLY A 91 10.40 4.89 -45.96
CA GLY A 91 11.43 5.93 -46.10
C GLY A 91 11.65 6.78 -44.84
N LYS A 92 11.02 6.46 -43.70
CA LYS A 92 11.23 7.13 -42.42
C LYS A 92 11.86 6.19 -41.39
N VAL A 93 12.58 6.77 -40.44
CA VAL A 93 13.25 6.08 -39.33
C VAL A 93 12.63 6.45 -37.99
N LEU A 94 12.73 5.57 -37.01
CA LEU A 94 12.25 5.82 -35.65
C LEU A 94 13.15 6.86 -34.97
N SER A 95 12.55 7.83 -34.26
CA SER A 95 13.28 8.75 -33.39
C SER A 95 13.92 8.02 -32.20
N SER A 96 14.96 8.61 -31.63
CA SER A 96 15.70 8.09 -30.48
C SER A 96 14.82 7.87 -29.25
N ASP A 97 13.79 8.70 -29.09
CA ASP A 97 12.78 8.59 -28.03
C ASP A 97 11.63 7.61 -28.35
N GLY A 98 11.58 7.05 -29.57
CA GLY A 98 10.57 6.08 -30.01
C GLY A 98 9.17 6.67 -30.23
N ASN A 99 9.02 7.99 -30.15
CA ASN A 99 7.72 8.67 -30.18
C ASN A 99 7.29 9.09 -31.58
N ASN A 100 8.23 9.29 -32.50
CA ASN A 100 7.98 9.85 -33.82
C ASN A 100 8.74 9.10 -34.92
N CYS A 101 8.34 9.35 -36.17
CA CYS A 101 9.07 8.89 -37.36
C CYS A 101 9.71 10.09 -38.08
N LEU A 102 11.02 10.06 -38.19
CA LEU A 102 11.85 11.11 -38.78
C LEU A 102 12.24 10.77 -40.22
N GLU A 103 12.43 11.78 -41.05
CA GLU A 103 12.97 11.63 -42.39
C GLU A 103 14.51 11.69 -42.36
N CYS A 104 15.18 10.89 -43.20
CA CYS A 104 16.61 11.01 -43.38
C CYS A 104 16.92 12.27 -44.19
N ALA A 105 17.86 13.10 -43.74
CA ALA A 105 18.28 14.28 -44.49
C ALA A 105 19.06 13.91 -45.76
N GLU A 106 19.20 14.85 -46.69
CA GLU A 106 19.98 14.65 -47.92
C GLU A 106 21.44 14.27 -47.63
N SER A 107 21.99 14.70 -46.50
CA SER A 107 23.35 14.37 -46.03
C SER A 107 23.57 12.91 -45.68
N ASN A 108 22.51 12.15 -45.44
CA ASN A 108 22.54 10.76 -44.98
C ASN A 108 21.26 10.05 -45.42
N PRO A 109 21.08 9.80 -46.73
CA PRO A 109 19.81 9.37 -47.30
C PRO A 109 19.34 8.04 -46.72
N PHE A 110 18.04 7.76 -46.87
CA PHE A 110 17.46 6.49 -46.41
C PHE A 110 17.99 5.33 -47.24
N ASN A 111 18.54 4.32 -46.57
CA ASN A 111 19.06 3.11 -47.22
C ASN A 111 18.07 1.96 -47.03
N GLU A 112 17.49 1.49 -48.14
CA GLU A 112 16.47 0.44 -48.14
C GLU A 112 17.00 -0.92 -47.64
N THR A 113 18.30 -1.19 -47.77
CA THR A 113 18.91 -2.46 -47.38
C THR A 113 19.03 -2.60 -45.87
N ILE A 114 19.40 -1.51 -45.18
CA ILE A 114 19.49 -1.47 -43.71
C ILE A 114 18.21 -0.95 -43.05
N SER A 115 17.24 -0.48 -43.84
CA SER A 115 15.99 0.15 -43.37
C SER A 115 16.24 1.27 -42.36
N TYR A 116 17.31 2.04 -42.58
CA TYR A 116 17.78 3.12 -41.71
C TYR A 116 18.53 4.17 -42.55
N CYS A 117 18.83 5.33 -41.97
CA CYS A 117 19.65 6.34 -42.65
C CYS A 117 21.08 5.84 -42.85
N GLU A 118 21.72 6.25 -43.96
CA GLU A 118 23.12 5.92 -44.22
C GLU A 118 24.05 6.38 -43.09
N SER A 119 25.15 5.64 -42.89
CA SER A 119 26.09 5.90 -41.80
C SER A 119 26.73 7.27 -41.93
N CYS A 120 26.68 8.05 -40.85
CA CYS A 120 27.32 9.35 -40.75
C CYS A 120 28.84 9.20 -40.63
N VAL A 121 29.57 9.37 -41.73
CA VAL A 121 31.04 9.30 -41.75
C VAL A 121 31.60 10.63 -41.22
N ASN A 122 32.44 10.60 -40.18
CA ASN A 122 33.02 11.77 -39.49
C ASN A 122 32.02 12.72 -38.78
N GLY A 123 30.89 12.19 -38.29
CA GLY A 123 29.93 12.98 -37.54
C GLY A 123 29.04 12.16 -36.60
N THR A 124 28.05 12.82 -36.00
CA THR A 124 27.02 12.20 -35.17
C THR A 124 25.62 12.48 -35.71
N PHE A 125 24.70 11.54 -35.50
CA PHE A 125 23.29 11.75 -35.79
C PHE A 125 22.69 12.75 -34.79
N VAL A 126 21.99 13.75 -35.31
CA VAL A 126 21.26 14.75 -34.53
C VAL A 126 19.81 14.78 -35.02
N GLU A 127 18.87 14.77 -34.08
CA GLU A 127 17.45 14.84 -34.37
C GLU A 127 16.96 16.29 -34.20
N ASP A 128 16.40 16.88 -35.26
CA ASP A 128 15.83 18.25 -35.27
C ASP A 128 14.29 18.21 -35.26
N GLY A 129 13.70 17.20 -34.63
CA GLY A 129 12.26 17.00 -34.53
C GLY A 129 11.55 16.54 -35.82
N LYS A 130 12.12 16.79 -37.01
CA LYS A 130 11.60 16.30 -38.31
C LYS A 130 12.57 15.41 -39.08
N TYR A 131 13.87 15.71 -38.98
CA TYR A 131 14.92 15.02 -39.72
C TYR A 131 15.96 14.39 -38.78
N VAL A 132 16.57 13.30 -39.24
CA VAL A 132 17.84 12.79 -38.71
C VAL A 132 18.98 13.34 -39.57
N LEU A 133 19.78 14.22 -38.99
CA LEU A 133 20.88 14.93 -39.64
C LEU A 133 22.21 14.28 -39.26
N CYS A 134 23.11 14.16 -40.23
CA CYS A 134 24.51 13.87 -39.97
C CYS A 134 25.27 15.18 -39.76
N THR A 135 25.65 15.48 -38.51
CA THR A 135 26.42 16.69 -38.20
C THR A 135 27.90 16.30 -38.01
N PRO A 136 28.84 16.89 -38.78
CA PRO A 136 30.25 16.60 -38.61
C PRO A 136 30.75 17.09 -37.25
N CYS A 137 31.57 16.30 -36.57
CA CYS A 137 32.21 16.73 -35.32
C CYS A 137 33.24 17.82 -35.65
N GLN A 138 33.04 19.06 -35.17
CA GLN A 138 34.10 20.06 -35.23
C GLN A 138 35.28 19.60 -34.36
N GLU A 139 36.46 19.44 -34.97
CA GLU A 139 37.70 19.26 -34.24
C GLU A 139 38.03 20.54 -33.46
N GLU A 140 37.68 20.58 -32.17
CA GLU A 140 38.44 21.39 -31.22
C GLU A 140 38.87 20.52 -30.02
N ILE A 141 40.16 20.15 -30.10
CA ILE A 141 41.12 19.92 -29.01
C ILE A 141 40.92 18.68 -28.11
N LEU A 142 41.72 17.67 -28.44
CA LEU A 142 42.45 16.73 -27.58
C LEU A 142 42.13 16.73 -26.07
N SER A 143 41.47 15.68 -25.58
CA SER A 143 41.83 15.09 -24.29
C SER A 143 41.66 13.58 -24.31
N THR A 144 42.77 12.89 -24.06
CA THR A 144 42.90 11.44 -24.01
C THR A 144 42.22 10.86 -22.79
N SER A 145 40.99 10.34 -22.94
CA SER A 145 40.49 9.20 -22.19
C SER A 145 39.21 8.68 -22.85
N ALA A 146 39.21 7.40 -23.20
CA ALA A 146 38.13 6.72 -23.90
C ALA A 146 36.79 6.79 -23.13
N THR A 147 35.87 7.63 -23.60
CA THR A 147 34.41 7.45 -23.49
C THR A 147 33.74 8.32 -24.56
N LEU A 148 32.76 7.76 -25.27
CA LEU A 148 32.01 8.44 -26.35
C LEU A 148 31.44 9.78 -25.87
N SER A 149 31.87 10.88 -26.48
CA SER A 149 31.29 12.22 -26.28
C SER A 149 29.99 12.34 -27.08
N VAL A 150 28.85 12.21 -26.39
CA VAL A 150 27.52 12.60 -26.88
C VAL A 150 27.43 14.11 -26.85
N CYS A 151 27.05 14.76 -27.96
CA CYS A 151 26.77 16.20 -27.97
C CYS A 151 25.60 16.50 -27.01
N PRO A 152 25.72 17.44 -26.06
CA PRO A 152 24.65 17.76 -25.13
C PRO A 152 23.57 18.58 -25.83
N ASN A 153 22.42 17.95 -26.11
CA ASN A 153 21.25 18.67 -26.59
C ASN A 153 20.61 19.43 -25.42
N LYS A 154 20.95 20.71 -25.28
CA LYS A 154 20.17 21.67 -24.50
C LYS A 154 19.17 22.28 -25.45
N ASN A 155 17.90 21.89 -25.35
CA ASN A 155 16.71 22.70 -25.55
C ASN A 155 15.46 21.80 -25.60
N ALA A 156 15.08 21.25 -24.45
CA ALA A 156 13.67 20.94 -24.23
C ALA A 156 13.06 22.22 -23.63
N ALA A 157 12.49 23.06 -24.50
CA ALA A 157 11.66 24.16 -24.04
C ALA A 157 10.42 23.55 -23.37
N ASP A 158 10.29 23.79 -22.07
CA ASP A 158 9.11 23.50 -21.25
C ASP A 158 7.88 24.22 -21.84
N HIS A 159 7.19 23.59 -22.79
CA HIS A 159 5.90 24.07 -23.27
C HIS A 159 4.83 23.76 -22.21
N LEU A 160 4.73 24.61 -21.18
CA LEU A 160 3.59 24.67 -20.25
C LEU A 160 2.37 25.34 -20.92
N SER A 161 1.95 24.86 -22.08
CA SER A 161 0.73 25.34 -22.73
C SER A 161 0.07 24.24 -23.54
N CYS A 162 -1.23 24.05 -23.33
CA CYS A 162 -2.04 23.15 -24.15
C CYS A 162 -2.43 23.86 -25.44
N SER A 163 -2.25 23.18 -26.58
CA SER A 163 -2.55 23.74 -27.91
C SER A 163 -4.05 23.88 -28.19
N GLU A 164 -4.91 23.21 -27.42
CA GLU A 164 -6.37 23.22 -27.58
C GLU A 164 -7.04 24.16 -26.57
N SER A 165 -7.97 24.99 -27.03
CA SER A 165 -8.67 26.00 -26.22
C SER A 165 -9.54 25.44 -25.09
N ASN A 166 -9.84 24.13 -25.12
CA ASN A 166 -10.66 23.44 -24.13
C ASN A 166 -9.84 22.56 -23.18
N MET A 167 -8.51 22.63 -23.21
CA MET A 167 -7.61 21.85 -22.36
C MET A 167 -6.83 22.75 -21.41
N ILE A 168 -6.67 22.30 -20.16
CA ILE A 168 -5.85 22.95 -19.13
C ILE A 168 -4.63 22.10 -18.80
N TYR A 169 -3.50 22.74 -18.51
CA TYR A 169 -2.29 22.04 -18.09
C TYR A 169 -2.36 21.71 -16.59
N SER A 170 -2.23 20.44 -16.23
CA SER A 170 -2.21 19.94 -14.86
C SER A 170 -1.24 18.76 -14.76
N GLY A 171 -0.33 18.80 -13.77
CA GLY A 171 0.52 17.66 -13.43
C GLY A 171 1.42 17.12 -14.55
N GLY A 172 1.78 17.94 -15.55
CA GLY A 172 2.55 17.49 -16.71
C GLY A 172 1.70 17.10 -17.93
N HIS A 173 0.37 17.21 -17.84
CA HIS A 173 -0.57 16.74 -18.86
C HIS A 173 -1.60 17.82 -19.22
N CYS A 174 -2.11 17.76 -20.44
CA CYS A 174 -3.26 18.54 -20.87
C CYS A 174 -4.54 17.76 -20.62
N VAL A 175 -5.45 18.31 -19.82
CA VAL A 175 -6.73 17.67 -19.47
C VAL A 175 -7.91 18.56 -19.80
N PRO A 176 -9.11 18.00 -20.04
CA PRO A 176 -10.29 18.79 -20.37
C PRO A 176 -10.61 19.85 -19.30
N SER A 177 -10.97 21.05 -19.74
CA SER A 177 -11.33 22.18 -18.86
C SER A 177 -12.64 21.97 -18.09
N SER A 178 -13.43 20.96 -18.50
CA SER A 178 -14.67 20.54 -17.85
C SER A 178 -14.46 19.76 -16.54
N VAL A 179 -13.21 19.42 -16.18
CA VAL A 179 -12.89 18.78 -14.89
C VAL A 179 -13.21 19.74 -13.74
N LEU A 180 -13.77 19.21 -12.65
CA LEU A 180 -14.26 19.96 -11.48
C LEU A 180 -13.32 21.12 -11.08
N ASN A 181 -13.90 22.32 -10.99
CA ASN A 181 -13.21 23.58 -10.67
C ASN A 181 -13.52 24.09 -9.25
N ASP A 182 -13.92 23.22 -8.34
CA ASP A 182 -14.21 23.60 -6.96
C ASP A 182 -12.90 23.75 -6.14
N PRO A 183 -12.58 24.94 -5.60
CA PRO A 183 -11.40 25.15 -4.76
C PRO A 183 -11.38 24.27 -3.49
N SER A 184 -12.54 23.80 -3.04
CA SER A 184 -12.66 22.92 -1.87
C SER A 184 -11.94 21.57 -2.07
N LEU A 185 -11.79 21.11 -3.32
CA LEU A 185 -11.13 19.86 -3.69
C LEU A 185 -9.67 19.79 -3.27
N PHE A 186 -9.02 20.95 -3.13
CA PHE A 186 -7.60 21.05 -2.81
C PHE A 186 -7.34 21.43 -1.35
N ASN A 187 -8.39 21.69 -0.58
CA ASN A 187 -8.28 22.14 0.80
C ASN A 187 -8.29 20.93 1.75
N ILE A 188 -7.28 20.89 2.61
CA ILE A 188 -7.14 19.86 3.65
C ILE A 188 -7.38 20.52 4.99
N LYS A 189 -8.38 20.04 5.72
CA LYS A 189 -8.61 20.40 7.13
C LYS A 189 -7.84 19.42 8.01
N PHE A 190 -6.83 19.92 8.70
CA PHE A 190 -6.01 19.19 9.66
C PHE A 190 -6.65 19.18 11.05
N GLU A 191 -6.18 18.28 11.90
CA GLU A 191 -6.74 17.93 13.20
C GLU A 191 -6.37 18.98 14.26
N ASN A 192 -5.23 19.65 14.05
CA ASN A 192 -4.83 20.85 14.79
C ASN A 192 -5.70 22.09 14.49
N GLY A 193 -6.68 21.99 13.57
CA GLY A 193 -7.61 23.06 13.20
C GLY A 193 -7.16 23.88 11.98
N GLU A 194 -5.93 23.70 11.52
CA GLU A 194 -5.43 24.39 10.32
C GLU A 194 -6.16 23.90 9.07
N SER A 195 -6.45 24.84 8.17
CA SER A 195 -6.93 24.52 6.83
C SER A 195 -5.88 24.99 5.84
N VAL A 196 -5.42 24.07 4.99
CA VAL A 196 -4.32 24.30 4.06
C VAL A 196 -4.80 24.03 2.65
N SER A 197 -4.52 24.96 1.75
CA SER A 197 -4.83 24.80 0.33
C SER A 197 -3.67 24.13 -0.41
N SER A 198 -3.67 22.80 -0.42
CA SER A 198 -2.51 21.98 -0.80
C SER A 198 -2.07 22.20 -2.25
N ALA A 199 -0.83 22.68 -2.43
CA ALA A 199 -0.19 22.84 -3.73
C ALA A 199 -0.11 21.52 -4.50
N PHE A 200 0.16 20.41 -3.80
CA PHE A 200 0.23 19.09 -4.43
C PHE A 200 -1.11 18.68 -5.04
N LEU A 201 -2.21 18.84 -4.31
CA LEU A 201 -3.54 18.51 -4.84
C LEU A 201 -3.90 19.45 -5.99
N LYS A 202 -3.68 20.77 -5.86
CA LYS A 202 -3.93 21.74 -6.94
C LYS A 202 -3.23 21.36 -8.25
N LYS A 203 -1.95 21.01 -8.15
CA LYS A 203 -1.10 20.73 -9.32
C LYS A 203 -1.51 19.44 -10.03
N TYR A 204 -1.78 18.37 -9.28
CA TYR A 204 -1.86 17.02 -9.84
C TYR A 204 -3.27 16.41 -9.86
N PHE A 205 -4.23 16.90 -9.07
CA PHE A 205 -5.53 16.25 -8.89
C PHE A 205 -6.32 16.07 -10.19
N LYS A 206 -6.42 17.12 -11.00
CA LYS A 206 -7.22 17.09 -12.25
C LYS A 206 -6.64 16.12 -13.27
N ALA A 207 -5.32 16.14 -13.44
CA ALA A 207 -4.59 15.16 -14.24
C ALA A 207 -4.79 13.73 -13.73
N ALA A 208 -4.64 13.51 -12.42
CA ALA A 208 -4.84 12.19 -11.82
C ALA A 208 -6.25 11.66 -12.05
N LEU A 209 -7.26 12.52 -11.87
CA LEU A 209 -8.67 12.16 -12.06
C LEU A 209 -8.97 11.79 -13.52
N SER A 210 -8.67 12.70 -14.46
CA SER A 210 -8.95 12.51 -15.88
C SER A 210 -8.25 11.25 -16.43
N ASN A 211 -6.96 11.10 -16.13
CA ASN A 211 -6.19 9.95 -16.63
C ASN A 211 -6.66 8.63 -15.98
N CYS A 212 -7.08 8.66 -14.71
CA CYS A 212 -7.65 7.48 -14.06
C CYS A 212 -8.98 7.05 -14.71
N GLU A 213 -9.84 7.99 -15.12
CA GLU A 213 -11.08 7.68 -15.85
C GLU A 213 -10.81 6.98 -17.18
N GLU A 214 -9.72 7.38 -17.86
CA GLU A 214 -9.22 6.75 -19.08
C GLU A 214 -8.59 5.37 -18.85
N GLY A 215 -8.36 4.98 -17.60
CA GLY A 215 -7.81 3.69 -17.20
C GLY A 215 -6.30 3.68 -16.97
N ASP A 216 -5.65 4.83 -16.81
CA ASP A 216 -4.26 4.91 -16.38
C ASP A 216 -4.12 4.46 -14.91
N LEU A 217 -3.49 3.31 -14.71
CA LEU A 217 -3.31 2.73 -13.38
C LEU A 217 -2.45 3.61 -12.46
N VAL A 218 -1.41 4.28 -12.98
CA VAL A 218 -0.53 5.14 -12.17
C VAL A 218 -1.29 6.39 -11.73
N ALA A 219 -2.08 6.98 -12.64
CA ALA A 219 -2.96 8.09 -12.28
C ALA A 219 -4.02 7.68 -11.24
N CYS A 220 -4.58 6.47 -11.35
CA CYS A 220 -5.49 5.95 -10.35
C CYS A 220 -4.83 5.73 -8.98
N GLN A 221 -3.58 5.26 -8.96
CA GLN A 221 -2.82 5.12 -7.71
C GLN A 221 -2.43 6.49 -7.13
N LEU A 222 -2.17 7.50 -7.97
CA LEU A 222 -1.97 8.89 -7.53
C LEU A 222 -3.23 9.46 -6.86
N LEU A 223 -4.39 9.27 -7.49
CA LEU A 223 -5.68 9.66 -6.93
C LEU A 223 -5.96 8.91 -5.60
N ALA A 224 -5.59 7.62 -5.54
CA ALA A 224 -5.66 6.82 -4.33
C ALA A 224 -4.79 7.40 -3.20
N ASN A 225 -3.54 7.75 -3.51
CA ASN A 225 -2.61 8.36 -2.55
C ASN A 225 -3.13 9.72 -2.04
N MET A 226 -3.71 10.54 -2.90
CA MET A 226 -4.36 11.79 -2.47
C MET A 226 -5.47 11.52 -1.46
N CYS A 227 -6.31 10.50 -1.67
CA CYS A 227 -7.30 10.12 -0.67
C CYS A 227 -6.67 9.66 0.66
N THR A 228 -5.58 8.89 0.61
CA THR A 228 -4.85 8.50 1.83
C THR A 228 -4.27 9.71 2.56
N LEU A 229 -3.75 10.73 1.86
CA LEU A 229 -3.27 11.99 2.47
C LEU A 229 -4.39 12.77 3.17
N LEU A 230 -5.63 12.65 2.71
CA LEU A 230 -6.82 13.18 3.38
C LEU A 230 -7.27 12.34 4.58
N LEU A 231 -6.54 11.29 4.94
CA LEU A 231 -6.91 10.30 5.96
C LEU A 231 -8.34 9.79 5.75
N TYR A 232 -8.71 9.54 4.49
CA TYR A 232 -10.03 9.01 4.13
C TYR A 232 -11.23 9.85 4.60
N LYS A 233 -11.02 11.12 4.94
CA LYS A 233 -12.10 12.04 5.28
C LYS A 233 -13.04 12.13 4.10
N SER A 234 -14.29 11.70 4.27
CA SER A 234 -15.30 11.71 3.22
C SER A 234 -16.10 13.01 3.32
N ILE A 235 -15.71 14.01 2.54
CA ILE A 235 -16.50 15.23 2.28
C ILE A 235 -17.11 15.05 0.88
N GLU A 236 -18.31 15.58 0.63
CA GLU A 236 -19.06 15.38 -0.62
C GLU A 236 -18.25 15.64 -1.89
N THR A 237 -17.29 16.59 -1.85
CA THR A 237 -16.42 16.94 -2.98
C THR A 237 -14.94 16.96 -2.55
N ASN A 238 -14.27 15.81 -2.57
CA ASN A 238 -12.82 15.72 -2.39
C ASN A 238 -12.19 14.52 -3.12
N ALA A 239 -10.87 14.34 -2.99
CA ALA A 239 -10.17 13.25 -3.68
C ALA A 239 -10.64 11.85 -3.30
N CYS A 240 -11.14 11.64 -2.09
CA CYS A 240 -11.72 10.36 -1.69
C CYS A 240 -13.06 10.09 -2.36
N ALA A 241 -13.92 11.10 -2.49
CA ALA A 241 -15.19 10.97 -3.19
C ALA A 241 -14.98 10.63 -4.67
N GLU A 242 -14.09 11.35 -5.34
CA GLU A 242 -13.76 11.10 -6.75
C GLU A 242 -13.05 9.76 -6.96
N PHE A 243 -12.13 9.40 -6.06
CA PHE A 243 -11.53 8.06 -6.07
C PHE A 243 -12.61 6.98 -6.01
N ARG A 244 -13.55 7.06 -5.05
CA ARG A 244 -14.65 6.09 -4.93
C ARG A 244 -15.54 6.04 -6.18
N ARG A 245 -15.76 7.18 -6.84
CA ARG A 245 -16.55 7.24 -8.09
C ARG A 245 -15.86 6.48 -9.22
N VAL A 246 -14.59 6.79 -9.50
CA VAL A 246 -13.86 6.22 -10.65
C VAL A 246 -13.49 4.76 -10.42
N SER A 247 -13.09 4.40 -9.19
CA SER A 247 -12.67 3.04 -8.86
C SER A 247 -13.81 2.01 -8.91
N LYS A 248 -15.09 2.42 -8.97
CA LYS A 248 -16.22 1.50 -9.22
C LYS A 248 -16.07 0.70 -10.52
N LYS A 249 -15.44 1.26 -11.56
CA LYS A 249 -15.17 0.54 -12.83
C LYS A 249 -14.33 -0.72 -12.60
N TYR A 250 -13.40 -0.67 -11.63
CA TYR A 250 -12.52 -1.78 -11.30
C TYR A 250 -13.18 -2.85 -10.42
N LEU A 251 -14.38 -2.62 -9.89
CA LEU A 251 -15.15 -3.65 -9.18
C LEU A 251 -15.42 -4.87 -10.06
N ILE A 252 -15.78 -4.62 -11.33
CA ILE A 252 -16.08 -5.67 -12.31
C ILE A 252 -14.79 -6.31 -12.82
N GLU A 253 -13.77 -5.49 -13.10
CA GLU A 253 -12.51 -5.97 -13.68
C GLU A 253 -11.70 -6.83 -12.70
N CYS A 254 -11.83 -6.53 -11.41
CA CYS A 254 -11.04 -7.09 -10.31
C CYS A 254 -11.93 -7.40 -9.09
N PRO A 255 -12.84 -8.38 -9.21
CA PRO A 255 -13.87 -8.65 -8.20
C PRO A 255 -13.30 -9.05 -6.83
N LYS A 256 -12.08 -9.59 -6.80
CA LYS A 256 -11.35 -9.94 -5.57
C LYS A 256 -10.69 -8.73 -4.86
N LYS A 257 -10.64 -7.56 -5.49
CA LYS A 257 -10.11 -6.30 -4.93
C LYS A 257 -11.11 -5.17 -5.15
N ARG A 258 -12.23 -5.27 -4.43
CA ARG A 258 -13.28 -4.26 -4.47
C ARG A 258 -12.76 -2.95 -3.88
N LEU A 259 -12.87 -1.84 -4.64
CA LEU A 259 -12.51 -0.49 -4.19
C LEU A 259 -11.21 -0.48 -3.38
N TRP A 260 -10.08 -0.82 -4.01
CA TRP A 260 -8.85 -1.38 -3.40
C TRP A 260 -8.17 -0.59 -2.26
N LEU A 261 -8.73 0.55 -1.84
CA LEU A 261 -8.33 1.25 -0.62
C LEU A 261 -9.21 0.95 0.60
N TYR A 262 -10.41 0.41 0.41
CA TYR A 262 -11.42 0.23 1.45
C TYR A 262 -11.68 -1.24 1.74
N TYR A 263 -12.18 -1.51 2.95
CA TYR A 263 -12.77 -2.78 3.34
C TYR A 263 -14.29 -2.60 3.39
N ILE A 264 -14.94 -2.86 2.25
CA ILE A 264 -16.39 -2.69 2.04
C ILE A 264 -16.93 -3.85 1.19
N ASN A 265 -18.22 -4.14 1.33
CA ASN A 265 -18.93 -5.17 0.55
C ASN A 265 -19.27 -4.69 -0.88
N GLU A 266 -20.08 -5.48 -1.61
CA GLU A 266 -20.53 -5.19 -2.99
C GLU A 266 -21.37 -3.91 -3.07
N GLU A 267 -22.17 -3.69 -2.05
CA GLU A 267 -23.05 -2.54 -1.87
C GLU A 267 -22.27 -1.27 -1.48
N GLY A 268 -20.98 -1.41 -1.13
CA GLY A 268 -20.11 -0.32 -0.71
C GLY A 268 -20.27 0.08 0.76
N GLU A 269 -20.79 -0.83 1.58
CA GLU A 269 -21.01 -0.72 3.01
C GLU A 269 -19.87 -1.36 3.83
N TRP A 270 -19.59 -0.81 5.00
CA TRP A 270 -18.59 -1.34 5.93
C TRP A 270 -19.19 -2.41 6.83
N HIS A 271 -18.58 -3.59 6.84
CA HIS A 271 -18.93 -4.69 7.73
C HIS A 271 -17.75 -5.08 8.62
N THR A 272 -17.23 -4.09 9.37
CA THR A 272 -15.99 -4.21 10.15
C THR A 272 -15.93 -5.45 11.05
N GLU A 273 -17.01 -5.80 11.73
CA GLU A 273 -17.02 -7.00 12.57
C GLU A 273 -16.85 -8.28 11.74
N LYS A 274 -17.57 -8.40 10.62
CA LYS A 274 -17.41 -9.53 9.68
C LYS A 274 -15.98 -9.57 9.15
N ASP A 275 -15.43 -8.44 8.73
CA ASP A 275 -14.07 -8.34 8.16
C ASP A 275 -12.97 -8.71 9.17
N LEU A 276 -13.16 -8.42 10.46
CA LEU A 276 -12.18 -8.69 11.51
C LEU A 276 -12.31 -10.08 12.15
N TYR A 277 -13.44 -10.76 11.98
CA TYR A 277 -13.69 -12.08 12.56
C TYR A 277 -13.88 -13.19 11.51
N MET A 278 -13.39 -12.98 10.28
CA MET A 278 -13.43 -14.01 9.23
C MET A 278 -12.58 -15.24 9.57
N ASP A 279 -13.06 -16.42 9.16
CA ASP A 279 -12.38 -17.70 9.35
C ASP A 279 -11.56 -18.17 8.12
N ASN A 280 -10.89 -17.24 7.45
CA ASN A 280 -10.20 -17.52 6.18
C ASN A 280 -8.74 -17.07 6.11
N VAL A 281 -8.15 -16.75 7.26
CA VAL A 281 -6.70 -16.50 7.35
C VAL A 281 -5.96 -17.82 7.12
N PRO A 282 -5.04 -17.90 6.14
CA PRO A 282 -4.47 -19.18 5.69
C PRO A 282 -3.42 -19.76 6.65
N ASN A 283 -3.01 -19.03 7.69
CA ASN A 283 -1.90 -19.41 8.55
C ASN A 283 -2.36 -20.19 9.79
N VAL A 284 -1.60 -21.24 10.12
CA VAL A 284 -1.68 -21.94 11.41
C VAL A 284 -0.33 -21.81 12.09
N PHE A 285 -0.29 -21.14 13.24
CA PHE A 285 0.94 -20.83 13.95
C PHE A 285 1.26 -21.87 15.02
N THR A 286 2.55 -22.17 15.19
CA THR A 286 3.00 -23.04 16.28
C THR A 286 3.75 -22.23 17.35
N PRO A 287 3.56 -22.54 18.65
CA PRO A 287 4.24 -21.84 19.73
C PRO A 287 5.67 -22.40 19.92
N SER A 288 6.54 -22.22 18.93
CA SER A 288 7.95 -22.63 19.01
C SER A 288 8.87 -21.59 18.37
N ILE A 289 9.70 -20.94 19.19
CA ILE A 289 10.58 -19.83 18.79
C ILE A 289 11.53 -20.21 17.64
N SER A 290 11.91 -21.48 17.53
CA SER A 290 12.84 -21.97 16.50
C SER A 290 12.18 -22.30 15.16
N LEU A 291 10.84 -22.38 15.09
CA LEU A 291 10.13 -22.76 13.88
C LEU A 291 9.72 -21.52 13.08
N GLU A 292 9.89 -21.55 11.77
CA GLU A 292 9.39 -20.50 10.87
C GLU A 292 7.86 -20.35 10.97
N THR A 293 7.13 -21.41 11.30
CA THR A 293 5.68 -21.38 11.51
C THR A 293 5.26 -20.64 12.78
N SER A 294 6.20 -20.16 13.61
CA SER A 294 5.93 -19.28 14.75
C SER A 294 6.05 -17.79 14.40
N LYS A 295 6.54 -17.45 13.21
CA LYS A 295 6.79 -16.07 12.80
C LYS A 295 5.67 -15.56 11.92
N ILE A 296 5.25 -14.34 12.19
CA ILE A 296 4.43 -13.55 11.26
C ILE A 296 5.35 -13.03 10.17
N GLN A 297 5.02 -13.34 8.92
CA GLN A 297 5.74 -12.84 7.75
C GLN A 297 4.88 -11.79 7.05
N LEU A 298 5.36 -10.56 7.04
CA LEU A 298 4.66 -9.43 6.44
C LEU A 298 5.32 -9.00 5.14
N ILE A 299 4.50 -8.54 4.20
CA ILE A 299 4.94 -7.91 2.96
C ILE A 299 4.06 -6.69 2.69
N ALA A 300 4.65 -5.61 2.19
CA ALA A 300 3.88 -4.45 1.75
C ALA A 300 4.09 -4.19 0.27
N MET A 301 3.00 -3.82 -0.39
CA MET A 301 3.06 -3.11 -1.66
C MET A 301 3.38 -1.66 -1.38
N LYS A 302 4.45 -1.13 -2.00
CA LYS A 302 4.89 0.25 -1.82
C LYS A 302 4.52 1.10 -3.03
N TYR A 303 4.10 2.33 -2.79
CA TYR A 303 3.81 3.31 -3.84
C TYR A 303 4.49 4.64 -3.51
N SER A 304 5.04 5.28 -4.54
CA SER A 304 5.57 6.64 -4.44
C SER A 304 4.44 7.67 -4.47
N LEU A 305 4.78 8.91 -4.13
CA LEU A 305 3.85 10.04 -4.14
C LEU A 305 3.09 10.21 -5.46
N ASN A 306 3.77 10.07 -6.59
CA ASN A 306 3.18 10.20 -7.94
C ASN A 306 2.34 8.99 -8.38
N GLY A 307 2.12 8.00 -7.52
CA GLY A 307 1.32 6.80 -7.81
C GLY A 307 2.09 5.64 -8.45
N THR A 308 3.40 5.79 -8.69
CA THR A 308 4.22 4.68 -9.23
C THR A 308 4.30 3.55 -8.20
N PHE A 309 4.11 2.32 -8.68
CA PHE A 309 4.30 1.11 -7.86
C PHE A 309 5.80 0.84 -7.71
N LEU A 310 6.28 0.83 -6.47
CA LEU A 310 7.71 0.65 -6.14
C LEU A 310 8.10 -0.82 -5.96
N GLY A 311 7.11 -1.71 -5.77
CA GLY A 311 7.34 -3.14 -5.62
C GLY A 311 6.69 -3.74 -4.37
N LEU A 312 6.86 -5.06 -4.23
CA LEU A 312 6.52 -5.81 -3.02
C LEU A 312 7.78 -5.97 -2.17
N THR A 313 7.76 -5.46 -0.94
CA THR A 313 8.91 -5.52 -0.03
C THR A 313 8.51 -6.26 1.23
N LYS A 314 9.34 -7.23 1.64
CA LYS A 314 9.19 -7.87 2.96
C LYS A 314 9.33 -6.79 4.05
N ILE A 315 8.48 -6.86 5.05
CA ILE A 315 8.40 -5.86 6.13
C ILE A 315 8.95 -6.46 7.41
N ASN A 316 9.96 -5.79 7.96
CA ASN A 316 10.50 -6.06 9.29
C ASN A 316 9.85 -5.09 10.30
N SER A 317 10.09 -5.26 11.60
CA SER A 317 9.42 -4.41 12.60
C SER A 317 9.78 -2.92 12.46
N ASN A 318 11.02 -2.63 12.05
CA ASN A 318 11.53 -1.27 11.87
C ASN A 318 10.87 -0.51 10.70
N ASP A 319 10.30 -1.22 9.72
CA ASP A 319 9.63 -0.62 8.56
C ASP A 319 8.24 -0.05 8.90
N LEU A 320 7.67 -0.41 10.05
CA LEU A 320 6.33 0.01 10.47
C LEU A 320 6.32 1.14 11.50
N HIS A 321 7.47 1.72 11.83
CA HIS A 321 7.53 2.76 12.87
C HIS A 321 8.68 3.75 12.69
N LEU A 322 8.53 4.94 13.26
CA LEU A 322 9.54 6.00 13.20
C LEU A 322 10.62 5.91 14.30
N CYS A 323 10.62 4.84 15.09
CA CYS A 323 11.66 4.54 16.09
C CYS A 323 12.83 3.77 15.47
N GLN A 324 13.65 4.39 14.63
CA GLN A 324 14.86 3.73 14.11
C GLN A 324 15.92 3.66 15.23
N GLU A 325 16.22 2.46 15.71
CA GLU A 325 17.35 2.15 16.61
C GLU A 325 18.01 0.87 16.11
N SER A 326 19.35 0.87 16.05
CA SER A 326 20.18 -0.12 15.35
C SER A 326 20.37 -1.45 16.09
N ASP A 327 19.96 -1.54 17.35
CA ASP A 327 20.59 -2.48 18.29
C ASP A 327 19.69 -3.67 18.70
N VAL A 328 18.51 -3.85 18.09
CA VAL A 328 17.58 -4.94 18.46
C VAL A 328 17.25 -5.81 17.26
N GLU A 329 17.35 -7.13 17.43
CA GLU A 329 16.93 -8.13 16.44
C GLU A 329 15.58 -7.76 15.81
N GLU A 330 15.63 -7.57 14.49
CA GLU A 330 14.65 -6.77 13.73
C GLU A 330 13.23 -7.36 13.69
N ASP A 331 13.05 -8.63 14.08
CA ASP A 331 11.80 -9.37 13.88
C ASP A 331 11.24 -10.06 15.15
N ILE A 332 11.83 -9.85 16.34
CA ILE A 332 11.28 -10.38 17.61
C ILE A 332 9.78 -10.04 17.79
N PRO A 333 9.32 -8.81 17.51
CA PRO A 333 7.90 -8.46 17.68
C PRO A 333 6.94 -9.30 16.82
N PHE A 334 7.44 -9.96 15.78
CA PHE A 334 6.62 -10.79 14.89
C PHE A 334 6.64 -12.28 15.26
N ILE A 335 7.34 -12.66 16.32
CA ILE A 335 7.25 -13.99 16.90
C ILE A 335 5.95 -14.09 17.70
N ILE A 336 5.10 -15.03 17.31
CA ILE A 336 3.79 -15.28 17.91
C ILE A 336 3.87 -15.41 19.44
N GLY A 337 3.00 -14.67 20.13
CA GLY A 337 2.92 -14.67 21.59
C GLY A 337 3.87 -13.66 22.26
N THR A 338 4.74 -12.99 21.51
CA THR A 338 5.67 -12.00 22.04
C THR A 338 5.03 -10.62 22.06
N ARG A 339 4.56 -10.16 23.23
CA ARG A 339 4.05 -8.79 23.36
C ARG A 339 5.22 -7.81 23.41
N VAL A 340 5.23 -6.86 22.47
CA VAL A 340 6.24 -5.81 22.41
C VAL A 340 5.58 -4.45 22.44
N GLU A 341 6.14 -3.54 23.24
CA GLU A 341 5.81 -2.12 23.24
C GLU A 341 7.13 -1.34 23.22
N ARG A 342 7.30 -0.52 22.19
CA ARG A 342 8.43 0.37 21.99
C ARG A 342 7.93 1.80 22.03
N ILE A 343 8.55 2.61 22.87
CA ILE A 343 8.26 4.03 22.99
C ILE A 343 9.58 4.76 22.85
N CYS A 344 9.67 5.65 21.88
CA CYS A 344 10.88 6.42 21.64
C CYS A 344 10.56 7.92 21.58
N ILE A 345 11.54 8.73 21.96
CA ILE A 345 11.47 10.19 21.82
C ILE A 345 12.30 10.56 20.60
N ARG A 346 11.71 11.32 19.68
CA ARG A 346 12.37 11.80 18.46
C ARG A 346 12.23 13.31 18.35
N SER A 347 13.24 13.93 17.77
CA SER A 347 13.20 15.37 17.48
C SER A 347 12.44 15.60 16.17
N LEU A 348 11.59 16.62 16.11
CA LEU A 348 10.85 16.92 14.88
C LEU A 348 11.76 17.23 13.69
N GLN A 349 12.93 17.84 13.91
CA GLN A 349 13.90 18.09 12.85
C GLN A 349 14.41 16.80 12.22
N TYR A 350 14.77 15.82 13.07
CA TYR A 350 15.15 14.49 12.61
C TYR A 350 14.00 13.81 11.86
N LEU A 351 12.79 13.78 12.42
CA LEU A 351 11.64 13.15 11.76
C LEU A 351 11.40 13.78 10.39
N TRP A 352 11.39 15.11 10.29
CA TRP A 352 11.26 15.81 9.02
C TRP A 352 12.35 15.38 8.03
N GLN A 353 13.62 15.43 8.43
CA GLN A 353 14.76 15.14 7.56
C GLN A 353 14.83 13.67 7.11
N SER A 354 14.54 12.72 8.00
CA SER A 354 14.61 11.28 7.70
C SER A 354 13.34 10.71 7.06
N SER A 355 12.22 11.44 7.11
CA SER A 355 10.94 10.95 6.57
C SER A 355 10.95 10.80 5.06
N GLU A 356 10.45 9.67 4.58
CA GLU A 356 10.09 9.45 3.19
C GLU A 356 8.57 9.27 3.11
N LEU A 357 7.93 9.91 2.11
CA LEU A 357 6.50 9.76 1.87
C LEU A 357 6.28 8.59 0.91
N VAL A 358 6.20 7.40 1.50
CA VAL A 358 5.85 6.15 0.83
C VAL A 358 4.50 5.67 1.36
N PHE A 359 3.69 5.14 0.45
CA PHE A 359 2.40 4.55 0.79
C PHE A 359 2.49 3.03 0.80
N PHE A 360 1.82 2.40 1.76
CA PHE A 360 1.92 0.96 2.03
C PHE A 360 0.53 0.33 2.02
N ASP A 361 0.38 -0.76 1.26
CA ASP A 361 -0.72 -1.73 1.44
C ASP A 361 -0.13 -3.00 2.06
N LEU A 362 -0.56 -3.39 3.27
CA LEU A 362 0.07 -4.45 4.06
C LEU A 362 -0.61 -5.82 3.90
N TYR A 363 0.18 -6.88 3.84
CA TYR A 363 -0.28 -8.25 3.68
C TYR A 363 0.48 -9.21 4.59
N LEU A 364 -0.21 -10.25 5.07
CA LEU A 364 0.34 -11.44 5.71
C LEU A 364 0.67 -12.48 4.64
N ILE A 365 1.89 -13.04 4.69
CA ILE A 365 2.27 -14.18 3.84
C ILE A 365 1.78 -15.48 4.49
N SER A 366 1.17 -16.35 3.68
CA SER A 366 0.78 -17.68 4.14
C SER A 366 1.99 -18.55 4.49
N ASN A 367 1.98 -19.12 5.70
CA ASN A 367 3.03 -20.04 6.15
C ASN A 367 2.86 -21.46 5.60
N GLN A 368 1.67 -21.80 5.09
CA GLN A 368 1.38 -23.08 4.44
C GLN A 368 1.74 -23.02 2.96
N ASN A 369 1.31 -21.96 2.28
CA ASN A 369 1.55 -21.72 0.86
C ASN A 369 2.12 -20.32 0.68
N LYS A 370 3.45 -20.18 0.62
CA LYS A 370 4.13 -18.87 0.46
C LYS A 370 3.72 -18.07 -0.78
N THR A 371 2.91 -18.66 -1.67
CA THR A 371 2.32 -18.00 -2.84
C THR A 371 0.96 -17.35 -2.56
N GLU A 372 0.51 -17.29 -1.31
CA GLU A 372 -0.73 -16.61 -0.92
C GLU A 372 -0.47 -15.45 0.03
N LEU A 373 -1.13 -14.32 -0.25
CA LEU A 373 -1.12 -13.11 0.55
C LEU A 373 -2.51 -12.86 1.13
N TYR A 374 -2.57 -12.54 2.41
CA TYR A 374 -3.80 -12.16 3.09
C TYR A 374 -3.75 -10.67 3.45
N PRO A 375 -4.68 -9.83 2.96
CA PRO A 375 -4.61 -8.39 3.19
C PRO A 375 -4.91 -8.01 4.65
N ILE A 376 -4.07 -7.18 5.25
CA ILE A 376 -4.20 -6.75 6.64
C ILE A 376 -4.99 -5.44 6.71
N PRO A 377 -6.17 -5.41 7.36
CA PRO A 377 -6.92 -4.18 7.55
C PRO A 377 -6.17 -3.15 8.39
N VAL A 378 -6.37 -1.88 8.03
CA VAL A 378 -5.82 -0.72 8.73
C VAL A 378 -6.94 0.10 9.34
N LEU A 379 -6.85 0.33 10.65
CA LEU A 379 -7.73 1.21 11.41
C LEU A 379 -6.98 2.50 11.75
N ILE A 380 -7.24 3.55 10.96
CA ILE A 380 -6.69 4.88 11.22
C ILE A 380 -7.61 5.61 12.20
N ARG A 381 -7.12 5.91 13.41
CA ARG A 381 -7.92 6.55 14.48
C ARG A 381 -8.43 7.93 14.11
N ASN A 382 -7.69 8.64 13.27
CA ASN A 382 -7.97 10.00 12.81
C ASN A 382 -9.08 10.09 11.75
N ILE A 383 -9.68 8.97 11.30
CA ILE A 383 -10.78 9.02 10.33
C ILE A 383 -11.98 9.71 10.96
N VAL A 384 -12.40 10.81 10.33
CA VAL A 384 -13.57 11.60 10.72
C VAL A 384 -14.69 11.41 9.69
N VAL A 385 -15.89 11.10 10.17
CA VAL A 385 -17.12 11.05 9.36
C VAL A 385 -18.16 11.90 10.05
N ASN A 386 -18.76 12.87 9.34
CA ASN A 386 -19.76 13.78 9.88
C ASN A 386 -19.33 14.51 11.18
N GLY A 387 -18.02 14.77 11.33
CA GLY A 387 -17.45 15.42 12.52
C GLY A 387 -17.08 14.47 13.68
N GLU A 388 -17.37 13.17 13.58
CA GLU A 388 -17.05 12.19 14.61
C GLU A 388 -15.83 11.32 14.25
N LEU A 389 -14.98 11.04 15.24
CA LEU A 389 -13.85 10.11 15.13
C LEU A 389 -14.35 8.66 15.21
N VAL A 390 -14.92 8.17 14.11
CA VAL A 390 -15.64 6.88 14.08
C VAL A 390 -14.78 5.68 14.47
N ASN A 391 -13.46 5.74 14.28
CA ASN A 391 -12.51 4.69 14.64
C ASN A 391 -12.03 4.74 16.11
N MET A 392 -12.58 5.66 16.91
CA MET A 392 -12.39 5.74 18.35
C MET A 392 -13.61 5.23 19.14
N GLU A 393 -14.72 5.01 18.46
CA GLU A 393 -15.97 4.55 19.05
C GLU A 393 -15.82 3.11 19.60
N LYS A 394 -16.57 2.80 20.67
CA LYS A 394 -16.61 1.42 21.20
C LYS A 394 -17.33 0.46 20.26
N ASP A 395 -18.31 0.99 19.54
CA ASP A 395 -19.10 0.23 18.58
C ASP A 395 -18.31 0.05 17.27
N MET A 396 -17.92 -1.19 16.99
CA MET A 396 -17.15 -1.56 15.81
C MET A 396 -17.94 -1.38 14.50
N SER A 397 -19.27 -1.31 14.54
CA SER A 397 -20.08 -1.09 13.33
C SER A 397 -19.85 0.30 12.71
N LYS A 398 -19.43 1.27 13.54
CA LYS A 398 -19.06 2.62 13.08
C LYS A 398 -17.67 2.68 12.46
N TRP A 399 -16.82 1.70 12.75
CA TRP A 399 -15.44 1.72 12.28
C TRP A 399 -15.38 1.70 10.75
N ARG A 400 -14.33 2.30 10.21
CA ARG A 400 -14.02 2.41 8.79
C ARG A 400 -12.62 1.87 8.59
N LEU A 401 -12.55 0.62 8.12
CA LEU A 401 -11.31 -0.06 7.80
C LEU A 401 -10.85 0.29 6.38
N VAL A 402 -9.55 0.50 6.24
CA VAL A 402 -8.87 0.90 4.99
C VAL A 402 -7.62 0.05 4.77
N ARG A 403 -7.00 0.14 3.58
CA ARG A 403 -5.85 -0.69 3.18
C ARG A 403 -4.53 0.07 3.19
N ARG A 404 -4.54 1.33 2.74
CA ARG A 404 -3.33 2.12 2.52
C ARG A 404 -3.02 3.06 3.67
N PHE A 405 -1.75 3.18 4.02
CA PHE A 405 -1.26 4.14 5.00
C PHE A 405 0.12 4.67 4.63
N PHE A 406 0.62 5.65 5.38
CA PHE A 406 1.98 6.17 5.30
C PHE A 406 2.51 6.42 6.71
N LEU A 407 3.82 6.63 6.88
CA LEU A 407 4.40 6.93 8.20
C LEU A 407 4.62 8.42 8.44
N ALA A 408 4.91 9.19 7.40
CA ALA A 408 5.10 10.62 7.50
C ALA A 408 4.68 11.34 6.21
N ASP A 409 4.12 12.53 6.38
CA ASP A 409 3.62 13.40 5.33
C ASP A 409 4.11 14.83 5.57
N TYR A 410 5.03 15.24 4.70
CA TYR A 410 5.64 16.56 4.67
C TYR A 410 5.21 17.38 3.45
N ILE A 411 4.29 16.86 2.63
CA ILE A 411 3.92 17.43 1.33
C ILE A 411 2.51 18.03 1.36
N SER A 412 1.55 17.34 1.98
CA SER A 412 0.14 17.75 1.89
C SER A 412 -0.11 19.14 2.48
N GLY A 413 0.69 19.53 3.49
CA GLY A 413 0.66 20.82 4.17
C GLY A 413 1.35 21.99 3.44
N ILE A 414 1.84 21.82 2.21
CA ILE A 414 2.50 22.88 1.43
C ILE A 414 1.45 23.68 0.63
N GLU A 415 1.47 25.02 0.71
CA GLU A 415 0.50 25.89 0.00
C GLU A 415 1.01 26.44 -1.34
N GLU A 416 2.32 26.56 -1.50
CA GLU A 416 2.97 27.15 -2.69
C GLU A 416 3.62 26.07 -3.57
N GLU A 417 3.31 26.06 -4.86
CA GLU A 417 3.82 25.06 -5.82
C GLU A 417 5.33 25.11 -6.01
N THR A 418 5.96 26.27 -5.85
CA THR A 418 7.42 26.46 -5.92
C THR A 418 8.16 25.61 -4.88
N ASN A 419 7.50 25.28 -3.77
CA ASN A 419 8.09 24.55 -2.65
C ASN A 419 7.90 23.02 -2.77
N LEU A 420 7.28 22.52 -3.85
CA LEU A 420 7.07 21.08 -4.06
C LEU A 420 8.33 20.34 -4.55
N HIS A 421 9.29 21.04 -5.16
CA HIS A 421 10.36 20.41 -5.93
C HIS A 421 11.60 20.03 -5.11
N HIS A 422 11.72 20.47 -3.85
CA HIS A 422 12.83 20.10 -2.99
C HIS A 422 12.39 19.91 -1.55
N LYS A 423 12.86 18.83 -0.92
CA LYS A 423 12.78 18.68 0.53
C LYS A 423 13.77 19.66 1.14
N HIS A 424 13.27 20.84 1.49
CA HIS A 424 14.11 21.88 2.06
C HIS A 424 14.64 21.45 3.44
N ASN A 425 15.85 21.93 3.76
CA ASN A 425 16.41 21.82 5.12
C ASN A 425 15.57 22.55 6.17
N GLN A 426 14.57 23.32 5.76
CA GLN A 426 13.60 24.02 6.60
C GLN A 426 12.16 23.58 6.25
N PRO A 427 11.23 23.60 7.21
CA PRO A 427 9.86 23.16 7.00
C PRO A 427 9.11 24.20 6.16
N VAL A 428 8.81 23.84 4.92
CA VAL A 428 7.97 24.65 4.02
C VAL A 428 6.48 24.31 4.14
N ALA A 429 6.16 23.17 4.77
CA ALA A 429 4.79 22.76 5.03
C ALA A 429 4.24 23.45 6.28
N LYS A 430 3.05 24.03 6.18
CA LYS A 430 2.31 24.63 7.30
C LYS A 430 1.90 23.58 8.34
N VAL A 431 1.71 22.34 7.90
CA VAL A 431 1.46 21.20 8.77
C VAL A 431 2.31 20.02 8.32
N PHE A 432 3.06 19.44 9.26
CA PHE A 432 3.75 18.16 9.11
C PHE A 432 2.96 17.09 9.86
N ARG A 433 2.64 15.97 9.22
CA ARG A 433 1.90 14.88 9.84
C ARG A 433 2.76 13.62 9.92
N TYR A 434 2.68 12.89 11.02
CA TYR A 434 3.44 11.66 11.22
C TYR A 434 2.66 10.64 12.05
N ALA A 435 2.95 9.34 11.84
CA ALA A 435 2.38 8.25 12.61
C ALA A 435 2.98 8.27 14.01
N SER A 436 2.24 8.78 14.99
CA SER A 436 2.67 8.86 16.39
C SER A 436 2.51 7.53 17.12
N GLU A 437 1.57 6.69 16.68
CA GLU A 437 1.38 5.35 17.22
C GLU A 437 1.05 4.38 16.10
N VAL A 438 1.76 3.26 16.05
CA VAL A 438 1.47 2.12 15.16
C VAL A 438 1.36 0.87 16.01
N SER A 439 0.22 0.18 15.97
CA SER A 439 -0.01 -1.04 16.72
C SER A 439 -0.50 -2.16 15.83
N LEU A 440 0.21 -3.28 15.80
CA LEU A 440 -0.26 -4.50 15.15
C LEU A 440 -0.94 -5.39 16.19
N LYS A 441 -2.25 -5.60 16.03
CA LYS A 441 -3.06 -6.43 16.91
C LYS A 441 -3.35 -7.77 16.25
N ILE A 442 -3.04 -8.86 16.94
CA ILE A 442 -3.30 -10.22 16.50
C ILE A 442 -4.18 -10.90 17.54
N VAL A 443 -5.29 -11.49 17.10
CA VAL A 443 -6.24 -12.19 17.96
C VAL A 443 -6.29 -13.67 17.58
N PHE A 444 -5.97 -14.54 18.53
CA PHE A 444 -6.12 -15.99 18.38
C PHE A 444 -7.58 -16.40 18.49
N LYS A 445 -7.96 -17.37 17.66
CA LYS A 445 -9.28 -18.01 17.75
C LYS A 445 -9.32 -18.89 18.99
N SER A 446 -10.39 -18.77 19.76
CA SER A 446 -10.64 -19.63 20.92
C SER A 446 -11.27 -20.97 20.55
N GLU A 447 -11.89 -21.04 19.37
CA GLU A 447 -12.55 -22.22 18.82
C GLU A 447 -11.89 -22.63 17.50
N GLY A 448 -11.91 -23.93 17.17
CA GLY A 448 -11.28 -24.46 15.96
C GLY A 448 -9.86 -24.99 16.16
N ASN A 449 -9.06 -24.96 15.10
CA ASN A 449 -7.71 -25.51 15.11
C ASN A 449 -6.76 -24.62 15.95
N PRO A 450 -6.01 -25.19 16.91
CA PRO A 450 -5.03 -24.44 17.70
C PRO A 450 -4.03 -23.69 16.81
N GLY A 451 -3.68 -22.47 17.20
CA GLY A 451 -2.72 -21.65 16.47
C GLY A 451 -3.30 -20.88 15.28
N THR A 452 -4.60 -20.95 15.04
CA THR A 452 -5.28 -20.09 14.07
C THR A 452 -5.58 -18.71 14.65
N ILE A 453 -5.56 -17.70 13.78
CA ILE A 453 -5.85 -16.30 14.15
C ILE A 453 -7.01 -15.75 13.33
N TYR A 454 -7.64 -14.72 13.85
CA TYR A 454 -8.44 -13.80 13.06
C TYR A 454 -7.53 -12.85 12.25
N PRO A 455 -8.08 -12.16 11.23
CA PRO A 455 -7.35 -11.14 10.48
C PRO A 455 -6.57 -10.19 11.39
N PRO A 456 -5.23 -10.10 11.24
CA PRO A 456 -4.45 -9.10 11.95
C PRO A 456 -4.99 -7.70 11.66
N LEU A 457 -4.94 -6.81 12.65
CA LEU A 457 -5.40 -5.43 12.51
C LEU A 457 -4.23 -4.48 12.78
N LEU A 458 -3.88 -3.67 11.78
CA LEU A 458 -2.94 -2.56 11.96
C LEU A 458 -3.70 -1.32 12.42
N ILE A 459 -3.31 -0.73 13.53
CA ILE A 459 -3.94 0.45 14.11
C ILE A 459 -2.96 1.61 14.04
N ILE A 460 -3.36 2.75 13.49
CA ILE A 460 -2.48 3.91 13.33
C ILE A 460 -3.14 5.16 13.90
N SER A 461 -2.36 5.90 14.68
CA SER A 461 -2.67 7.26 15.13
C SER A 461 -1.69 8.23 14.48
N TYR A 462 -2.20 9.28 13.85
CA TYR A 462 -1.39 10.37 13.32
C TYR A 462 -1.42 11.56 14.26
N ALA A 463 -0.26 12.20 14.42
CA ALA A 463 -0.11 13.49 15.06
C ALA A 463 0.41 14.52 14.05
N GLU A 464 0.24 15.79 14.39
CA GLU A 464 0.56 16.92 13.54
C GLU A 464 1.49 17.88 14.27
N ALA A 465 2.36 18.54 13.51
CA ALA A 465 3.30 19.53 13.99
C ALA A 465 3.34 20.74 13.06
N THR A 466 3.64 21.89 13.65
CA THR A 466 3.74 23.18 12.96
C THR A 466 5.21 23.52 12.64
N PRO A 467 5.47 24.49 11.74
CA PRO A 467 6.81 25.05 11.54
C PRO A 467 7.45 25.53 12.85
N ASP A 468 6.67 26.12 13.76
CA ASP A 468 7.16 26.56 15.07
C ASP A 468 7.65 25.39 15.94
N ASP A 469 6.93 24.27 15.92
CA ASP A 469 7.34 23.07 16.64
C ASP A 469 8.68 22.54 16.09
N TYR A 470 8.87 22.59 14.76
CA TYR A 470 10.13 22.24 14.11
C TYR A 470 11.27 23.19 14.50
N MET A 471 11.03 24.51 14.47
CA MET A 471 12.05 25.52 14.78
C MET A 471 12.52 25.43 16.24
N LYS A 472 11.61 25.08 17.15
CA LYS A 472 11.92 24.80 18.56
C LYS A 472 12.55 23.42 18.79
N ASN A 473 12.75 22.65 17.72
CA ASN A 473 13.21 21.26 17.76
C ASN A 473 12.45 20.40 18.78
N LYS A 474 11.12 20.56 18.82
CA LYS A 474 10.26 19.91 19.79
C LYS A 474 10.49 18.40 19.76
N LYS A 475 10.59 17.82 20.95
CA LYS A 475 10.70 16.39 21.15
C LYS A 475 9.30 15.80 21.18
N VAL A 476 9.07 14.80 20.34
CA VAL A 476 7.78 14.11 20.21
C VAL A 476 7.96 12.63 20.53
N THR A 477 6.95 12.04 21.14
CA THR A 477 6.92 10.62 21.47
C THR A 477 6.29 9.86 20.32
N VAL A 478 6.96 8.80 19.87
CA VAL A 478 6.43 7.84 18.90
C VAL A 478 6.36 6.47 19.57
N LYS A 479 5.29 5.74 19.28
CA LYS A 479 5.01 4.43 19.86
C LYS A 479 4.81 3.37 18.79
N PHE A 480 5.37 2.21 19.01
CA PHE A 480 5.11 1.00 18.24
C PHE A 480 4.76 -0.15 19.17
N SER A 481 3.74 -0.93 18.85
CA SER A 481 3.41 -2.13 19.63
C SER A 481 2.93 -3.29 18.78
N VAL A 482 3.25 -4.50 19.23
CA VAL A 482 2.64 -5.73 18.73
C VAL A 482 2.00 -6.45 19.91
N SER A 483 0.71 -6.74 19.78
CA SER A 483 -0.08 -7.37 20.83
C SER A 483 -0.74 -8.64 20.34
N TYR A 484 -0.62 -9.70 21.13
CA TYR A 484 -1.29 -10.97 20.92
C TYR A 484 -2.37 -11.14 21.98
N GLU A 485 -3.61 -11.29 21.55
CA GLU A 485 -4.77 -11.51 22.41
C GLU A 485 -5.40 -12.86 22.11
N MET A 486 -6.01 -13.47 23.13
CA MET A 486 -6.78 -14.71 22.99
C MET A 486 -7.94 -14.66 23.99
N ASN A 487 -9.13 -15.07 23.58
CA ASN A 487 -10.23 -15.23 24.54
C ASN A 487 -9.90 -16.39 25.49
N GLN A 488 -9.74 -16.06 26.78
CA GLN A 488 -9.37 -17.01 27.82
C GLN A 488 -10.56 -17.49 28.67
N GLU A 489 -11.81 -17.16 28.33
CA GLU A 489 -12.97 -17.55 29.14
C GLU A 489 -13.07 -19.07 29.34
N SER A 490 -12.88 -19.83 28.26
CA SER A 490 -12.87 -21.30 28.31
C SER A 490 -11.75 -21.83 29.20
N VAL A 491 -10.53 -21.30 29.04
CA VAL A 491 -9.35 -21.68 29.84
C VAL A 491 -9.55 -21.34 31.32
N LYS A 492 -10.04 -20.14 31.63
CA LYS A 492 -10.37 -19.70 33.00
C LYS A 492 -11.42 -20.60 33.62
N LYS A 493 -12.45 -21.00 32.87
CA LYS A 493 -13.46 -21.96 33.33
C LYS A 493 -12.85 -23.32 33.64
N SER A 494 -11.99 -23.84 32.76
CA SER A 494 -11.30 -25.13 32.97
C SER A 494 -10.36 -25.10 34.18
N ILE A 495 -9.56 -24.03 34.35
CA ILE A 495 -8.70 -23.84 35.53
C ILE A 495 -9.56 -23.76 36.79
N LYS A 496 -10.67 -23.03 36.78
CA LYS A 496 -11.59 -22.93 37.92
C LYS A 496 -12.13 -24.31 38.33
N ILE A 497 -12.52 -25.14 37.36
CA ILE A 497 -12.98 -26.51 37.63
C ILE A 497 -11.84 -27.36 38.21
N ALA A 498 -10.65 -27.34 37.59
CA ALA A 498 -9.50 -28.12 38.05
C ALA A 498 -9.04 -27.74 39.46
N VAL A 499 -8.92 -26.44 39.75
CA VAL A 499 -8.56 -25.92 41.07
C VAL A 499 -9.60 -26.32 42.12
N SER A 500 -10.89 -26.30 41.78
CA SER A 500 -11.95 -26.74 42.69
C SER A 500 -11.81 -28.22 43.04
N ILE A 501 -11.57 -29.08 42.05
CA ILE A 501 -11.37 -30.52 42.24
C ILE A 501 -10.10 -30.79 43.06
N LEU A 502 -8.98 -30.16 42.71
CA LEU A 502 -7.70 -30.32 43.42
C LEU A 502 -7.79 -29.84 44.87
N SER A 503 -8.57 -28.79 45.15
CA SER A 503 -8.78 -28.29 46.52
C SER A 503 -9.52 -29.32 47.38
N ILE A 504 -10.52 -30.00 46.83
CA ILE A 504 -11.25 -31.07 47.53
C ILE A 504 -10.32 -32.24 47.85
N PHE A 505 -9.50 -32.67 46.89
CA PHE A 505 -8.52 -33.73 47.11
C PHE A 505 -7.45 -33.34 48.13
N ALA A 506 -6.94 -32.11 48.05
CA ALA A 506 -5.98 -31.58 49.01
C ALA A 506 -6.55 -31.54 50.43
N PHE A 507 -7.82 -31.12 50.59
CA PHE A 507 -8.51 -31.14 51.88
C PHE A 507 -8.66 -32.57 52.43
N ALA A 508 -9.15 -33.51 51.60
CA ALA A 508 -9.28 -34.91 52.00
C ALA A 508 -7.93 -35.53 52.40
N TRP A 509 -6.87 -35.24 51.64
CA TRP A 509 -5.51 -35.68 51.96
C TRP A 509 -5.01 -35.08 53.27
N SER A 510 -5.26 -33.79 53.51
CA SER A 510 -4.91 -33.13 54.77
C SER A 510 -5.64 -33.74 55.97
N VAL A 511 -6.92 -34.08 55.83
CA VAL A 511 -7.68 -34.78 56.86
C VAL A 511 -7.08 -36.17 57.15
N LEU A 512 -6.73 -36.93 56.12
CA LEU A 512 -6.10 -38.25 56.27
C LEU A 512 -4.73 -38.18 56.95
N GLN A 513 -3.89 -37.21 56.55
CA GLN A 513 -2.60 -36.93 57.17
C GLN A 513 -2.77 -36.57 58.66
N THR A 514 -3.70 -35.67 58.96
CA THR A 514 -3.99 -35.23 60.32
C THR A 514 -4.48 -36.39 61.18
N TYR A 515 -5.41 -37.21 60.66
CA TYR A 515 -5.91 -38.40 61.35
C TYR A 515 -4.81 -39.44 61.62
N SER A 516 -3.95 -39.69 60.62
CA SER A 516 -2.80 -40.59 60.75
C SER A 516 -1.82 -40.11 61.84
N TRP A 517 -1.53 -38.81 61.87
CA TRP A 517 -0.69 -38.21 62.91
C TRP A 517 -1.31 -38.30 64.31
N PHE A 518 -2.61 -38.00 64.44
CA PHE A 518 -3.35 -38.14 65.70
C PHE A 518 -3.29 -39.57 66.23
N ARG A 519 -3.54 -40.57 65.36
CA ARG A 519 -3.47 -41.99 65.70
C ARG A 519 -2.06 -42.40 66.15
N ARG A 520 -1.01 -41.94 65.49
CA ARG A 520 0.39 -42.22 65.88
C ARG A 520 0.80 -41.54 67.19
N SER A 521 0.21 -40.40 67.50
CA SER A 521 0.54 -39.63 68.71
C SER A 521 -0.16 -40.13 69.98
N GLY A 522 -0.93 -41.23 69.90
CA GLY A 522 -1.62 -41.82 71.05
C GLY A 522 -2.72 -40.94 71.66
N LYS A 523 -3.13 -39.87 70.97
CA LYS A 523 -4.21 -38.98 71.41
C LYS A 523 -5.53 -39.60 70.96
N HIS A 524 -6.42 -39.92 71.90
CA HIS A 524 -7.81 -40.27 71.58
C HIS A 524 -8.44 -39.13 70.77
N ALA A 525 -9.21 -39.48 69.74
CA ALA A 525 -9.78 -38.55 68.77
C ALA A 525 -10.39 -37.33 69.47
N ALA A 526 -10.08 -36.13 68.96
CA ALA A 526 -10.66 -34.89 69.47
C ALA A 526 -12.19 -35.02 69.48
N ASP A 527 -12.78 -34.94 70.67
CA ASP A 527 -14.21 -35.04 70.91
C ASP A 527 -14.91 -33.83 70.25
N LEU A 528 -15.54 -34.08 69.09
CA LEU A 528 -16.26 -33.08 68.27
C LEU A 528 -17.49 -32.50 69.00
N VAL A 529 -17.81 -32.96 70.21
CA VAL A 529 -18.93 -32.51 71.03
C VAL A 529 -18.67 -31.14 71.71
N ARG A 530 -17.44 -30.60 71.67
CA ARG A 530 -17.12 -29.29 72.32
C ARG A 530 -17.15 -28.05 71.42
N TRP A 531 -17.67 -28.15 70.19
CA TRP A 531 -17.97 -26.99 69.32
C TRP A 531 -19.43 -26.50 69.43
N GLY A 532 -20.17 -26.95 70.44
CA GLY A 532 -21.40 -26.30 70.85
C GLY A 532 -21.10 -25.02 71.63
N VAL A 533 -21.70 -23.91 71.17
CA VAL A 533 -22.25 -22.89 72.06
C VAL A 533 -21.22 -22.23 73.00
N ARG A 534 -20.61 -21.15 72.52
CA ARG A 534 -20.47 -19.95 73.33
C ARG A 534 -21.09 -18.80 72.56
N ASN A 535 -22.07 -18.17 73.21
CA ASN A 535 -22.80 -16.98 72.78
C ASN A 535 -21.89 -15.88 72.24
#